data_AF-A0A4R6ND19-F1
#
_entry.id   AF-A0A4R6ND19-F1
#
_cell.length_a   1.000
_cell.length_b   1.000
_cell.length_c   1.000
_cell.angle_alpha   90.00
_cell.angle_beta   90.00
_cell.angle_gamma   90.00
#
_symmetry.space_group_name_H-M   'P 1'
#
loop_
_entity.id
_entity.type
_entity.pdbx_description
1 polymer ?
#
loop_
_entity_poly.entity_id
_entity_poly.type
_entity_poly.pdbx_seq_one_letter_code
_entity_poly.pdbx_strand_id
1 'polypeptide(L)'
;MRSIATRIAGPALALTLACGGALGQAQNGATAPAYDAALAQSSGADDYGMRRYVLVILKSSPTPLPSGPSRDEMFKGHFANIKRLAAEGKLALAGPLDGAEGRRGIFVLAVSDLEEAKRLVATDPVVAQGEMLAEYHRFYGSAALMQVNELHPRLARKNF
;
A
#
# COMPACT_ATOMS: atom_id res chain seq x y z
N MET A 1 30.28 -43.11 75.81
CA MET A 1 30.69 -44.46 75.36
C MET A 1 31.38 -44.34 74.02
N ARG A 2 32.51 -45.03 73.88
CA ARG A 2 33.45 -44.96 72.75
C ARG A 2 32.81 -45.49 71.46
N SER A 3 33.12 -44.90 70.31
CA SER A 3 33.64 -45.68 69.19
C SER A 3 34.29 -44.79 68.13
N ILE A 4 35.58 -45.06 67.90
CA ILE A 4 36.39 -44.63 66.76
C ILE A 4 36.28 -45.77 65.73
N ALA A 5 36.05 -45.44 64.46
CA ALA A 5 36.31 -46.35 63.35
C ALA A 5 36.91 -45.61 62.13
N THR A 6 38.23 -45.59 62.15
CA THR A 6 39.25 -45.60 61.11
C THR A 6 38.84 -45.94 59.65
N ARG A 7 39.21 -45.00 58.75
CA ARG A 7 39.84 -45.08 57.39
C ARG A 7 39.39 -46.14 56.38
N ILE A 8 39.32 -45.76 55.09
CA ILE A 8 40.11 -46.33 53.97
C ILE A 8 40.14 -45.31 52.80
N ALA A 9 41.25 -45.36 52.07
CA ALA A 9 41.73 -44.54 50.97
C ALA A 9 40.95 -44.67 49.65
N GLY A 10 41.18 -43.71 48.75
CA GLY A 10 41.28 -44.02 47.31
C GLY A 10 40.58 -43.04 46.36
N PRO A 11 41.28 -42.50 45.35
CA PRO A 11 40.82 -41.37 44.51
C PRO A 11 40.11 -41.85 43.24
N ALA A 12 39.25 -41.01 42.65
CA ALA A 12 39.04 -41.03 41.19
C ALA A 12 38.37 -39.73 40.70
N LEU A 13 39.15 -39.04 39.88
CA LEU A 13 38.80 -37.95 38.99
C LEU A 13 37.59 -38.31 38.09
N ALA A 14 36.56 -37.47 38.06
CA ALA A 14 35.67 -37.33 36.91
C ALA A 14 34.96 -35.96 36.93
N LEU A 15 35.64 -34.96 36.40
CA LEU A 15 35.07 -33.68 36.01
C LEU A 15 34.11 -33.92 34.84
N THR A 16 32.80 -33.84 35.07
CA THR A 16 31.82 -33.65 33.99
C THR A 16 30.97 -32.42 34.28
N LEU A 17 31.46 -31.32 33.73
CA LEU A 17 30.78 -30.04 33.60
C LEU A 17 29.68 -30.20 32.54
N ALA A 18 28.47 -30.60 32.94
CA ALA A 18 27.31 -30.51 32.06
C ALA A 18 26.64 -29.14 32.26
N CYS A 19 27.20 -28.13 31.58
CA CYS A 19 26.60 -26.81 31.44
C CYS A 19 25.19 -26.91 30.88
N GLY A 20 24.29 -26.11 31.46
CA GLY A 20 22.90 -26.00 31.07
C GLY A 20 22.72 -25.68 29.59
N GLY A 21 21.86 -26.47 28.96
CA GLY A 21 21.26 -26.19 27.67
C GLY A 21 19.75 -26.22 27.80
N ALA A 22 19.17 -25.31 28.58
CA ALA A 22 17.79 -24.93 28.34
C ALA A 22 17.79 -24.15 27.02
N LEU A 23 17.69 -24.88 25.91
CA LEU A 23 17.34 -24.33 24.61
C LEU A 23 15.95 -23.73 24.77
N GLY A 24 15.92 -22.45 25.13
CA GLY A 24 14.77 -21.61 24.94
C GLY A 24 14.41 -21.67 23.47
N GLN A 25 13.39 -22.44 23.13
CA GLN A 25 12.68 -22.24 21.89
C GLN A 25 12.03 -20.86 22.02
N ALA A 26 12.71 -19.84 21.51
CA ALA A 26 12.03 -18.60 21.15
C ALA A 26 10.99 -18.99 20.11
N GLN A 27 9.76 -19.23 20.59
CA GLN A 27 8.62 -19.30 19.71
C GLN A 27 8.46 -17.91 19.10
N ASN A 28 9.07 -17.71 17.93
CA ASN A 28 8.62 -16.72 16.96
C ASN A 28 7.23 -17.17 16.48
N GLY A 29 6.26 -17.14 17.38
CA GLY A 29 4.86 -17.21 17.06
C GLY A 29 4.52 -15.89 16.40
N ALA A 30 4.65 -15.83 15.07
CA ALA A 30 3.98 -14.81 14.30
C ALA A 30 2.49 -14.93 14.64
N THR A 31 2.02 -14.11 15.58
CA THR A 31 0.60 -13.98 15.87
C THR A 31 0.00 -13.47 14.56
N ALA A 32 -1.03 -14.16 14.05
CA ALA A 32 -1.77 -13.67 12.89
C ALA A 32 -2.13 -12.19 13.16
N PRO A 33 -2.00 -11.30 12.16
CA PRO A 33 -2.32 -9.89 12.37
C PRO A 33 -3.73 -9.78 12.94
N ALA A 34 -3.86 -9.11 14.09
CA ALA A 34 -5.16 -8.90 14.72
C ALA A 34 -6.05 -8.10 13.75
N TYR A 35 -7.25 -8.61 13.48
CA TYR A 35 -8.23 -7.93 12.65
C TYR A 35 -8.61 -6.58 13.28
N ASP A 36 -8.48 -5.49 12.51
CA ASP A 36 -8.90 -4.15 12.91
C ASP A 36 -10.22 -3.80 12.22
N ALA A 37 -11.31 -3.92 12.99
CA ALA A 37 -12.66 -3.68 12.49
C ALA A 37 -12.89 -2.22 12.06
N ALA A 38 -12.31 -1.26 12.79
CA ALA A 38 -12.48 0.16 12.50
C ALA A 38 -11.75 0.56 11.21
N LEU A 39 -10.54 0.04 11.02
CA LEU A 39 -9.77 0.24 9.80
C LEU A 39 -10.42 -0.45 8.59
N ALA A 40 -10.96 -1.66 8.77
CA ALA A 40 -11.69 -2.37 7.72
C ALA A 40 -12.92 -1.55 7.27
N GLN A 41 -13.73 -1.07 8.23
CA GLN A 41 -14.90 -0.26 7.94
C GLN A 41 -14.54 1.06 7.24
N SER A 42 -13.57 1.82 7.77
CA SER A 42 -13.19 3.12 7.19
C SER A 42 -12.57 2.99 5.79
N SER A 43 -11.85 1.90 5.54
CA SER A 43 -11.27 1.59 4.22
C SER A 43 -12.28 1.01 3.23
N GLY A 44 -13.52 0.74 3.66
CA GLY A 44 -14.56 0.09 2.86
C GLY A 44 -14.18 -1.33 2.43
N ALA A 45 -13.49 -2.05 3.32
CA ALA A 45 -13.10 -3.43 3.13
C ALA A 45 -14.29 -4.38 3.24
N ASP A 46 -14.30 -5.42 2.43
CA ASP A 46 -15.09 -6.62 2.66
C ASP A 46 -14.39 -7.59 3.62
N ASP A 47 -14.98 -8.76 3.82
CA ASP A 47 -14.49 -9.81 4.73
C ASP A 47 -13.06 -10.29 4.40
N TYR A 48 -12.58 -10.05 3.17
CA TYR A 48 -11.23 -10.41 2.73
C TYR A 48 -10.22 -9.27 2.88
N GLY A 49 -10.62 -8.11 3.41
CA GLY A 49 -9.76 -6.92 3.42
C GLY A 49 -9.67 -6.25 2.05
N MET A 50 -10.62 -6.52 1.15
CA MET A 50 -10.59 -6.09 -0.24
C MET A 50 -11.71 -5.09 -0.54
N ARG A 51 -11.58 -4.37 -1.66
CA ARG A 51 -12.52 -3.34 -2.10
C ARG A 51 -12.66 -3.34 -3.60
N ARG A 52 -13.85 -2.97 -4.08
CA ARG A 52 -14.10 -2.67 -5.48
C ARG A 52 -13.72 -1.23 -5.81
N TYR A 53 -12.99 -1.08 -6.90
CA TYR A 53 -12.46 0.14 -7.46
C TYR A 53 -12.78 0.21 -8.96
N VAL A 54 -12.46 1.34 -9.57
CA VAL A 54 -12.27 1.46 -11.02
C VAL A 54 -10.83 1.86 -11.29
N LEU A 55 -10.10 1.00 -12.01
CA LEU A 55 -8.81 1.33 -12.59
C LEU A 55 -9.05 2.10 -13.88
N VAL A 56 -8.40 3.24 -14.00
CA VAL A 56 -8.39 4.06 -15.20
C VAL A 56 -6.98 4.09 -15.76
N ILE A 57 -6.82 3.79 -17.05
CA ILE A 57 -5.55 3.95 -17.76
C ILE A 57 -5.70 5.19 -18.66
N LEU A 58 -4.81 6.15 -18.47
CA LEU A 58 -4.75 7.36 -19.29
C LEU A 58 -3.76 7.15 -20.44
N LYS A 59 -4.19 7.42 -21.67
CA LYS A 59 -3.40 7.27 -22.90
C LYS A 59 -3.31 8.58 -23.66
N SER A 60 -2.21 8.80 -24.37
CA SER A 60 -2.09 9.93 -25.28
C SER A 60 -3.22 9.93 -26.31
N SER A 61 -3.81 11.08 -26.53
CA SER A 61 -4.68 11.32 -27.69
C SER A 61 -3.87 11.30 -29.00
N PRO A 62 -4.47 10.96 -30.15
CA PRO A 62 -3.86 11.14 -31.47
C PRO A 62 -3.53 12.60 -31.81
N THR A 63 -4.18 13.56 -31.13
CA THR A 63 -4.04 14.99 -31.39
C THR A 63 -3.77 15.76 -30.09
N PRO A 64 -2.60 15.54 -29.43
CA PRO A 64 -2.27 16.24 -28.21
C PRO A 64 -1.98 17.71 -28.49
N LEU A 65 -2.13 18.56 -27.47
CA LEU A 65 -1.75 19.96 -27.59
C LEU A 65 -0.23 20.07 -27.77
N PRO A 66 0.26 21.01 -28.60
CA PRO A 66 1.67 21.33 -28.65
C PRO A 66 2.14 21.87 -27.30
N SER A 67 3.42 21.68 -26.99
CA SER A 67 4.03 22.27 -25.80
C SER A 67 3.88 23.79 -25.79
N GLY A 68 3.56 24.36 -24.64
CA GLY A 68 3.38 25.80 -24.46
C GLY A 68 2.44 26.15 -23.31
N PRO A 69 2.19 27.45 -23.07
CA PRO A 69 1.50 27.93 -21.88
C PRO A 69 0.10 27.32 -21.67
N SER A 70 -0.65 27.09 -22.75
CA SER A 70 -1.98 26.46 -22.69
C SER A 70 -1.91 25.02 -22.17
N ARG A 71 -0.94 24.25 -22.67
CA ARG A 71 -0.72 22.88 -22.23
C ARG A 71 -0.25 22.83 -20.78
N ASP A 72 0.65 23.72 -20.40
CA ASP A 72 1.15 23.80 -19.03
C ASP A 72 0.03 24.10 -18.04
N GLU A 73 -0.88 25.03 -18.39
CA GLU A 73 -2.04 25.35 -17.55
C GLU A 73 -3.01 24.18 -17.43
N MET A 74 -3.28 23.46 -18.53
CA MET A 74 -4.08 22.24 -18.49
C MET A 74 -3.49 21.19 -17.53
N PHE A 75 -2.16 20.99 -17.55
CA PHE A 75 -1.52 20.04 -16.64
C PHE A 75 -1.51 20.51 -15.18
N LYS A 76 -1.44 21.81 -14.90
CA LYS A 76 -1.67 22.31 -13.53
C LYS A 76 -3.08 21.95 -13.06
N GLY A 77 -4.08 22.12 -13.92
CA GLY A 77 -5.46 21.73 -13.65
C GLY A 77 -5.61 20.22 -13.42
N HIS A 78 -4.90 19.39 -14.17
CA HIS A 78 -4.83 17.94 -13.95
C HIS A 78 -4.30 17.58 -12.56
N PHE A 79 -3.17 18.15 -12.14
CA PHE A 79 -2.62 17.90 -10.80
C PHE A 79 -3.52 18.44 -9.69
N ALA A 80 -4.18 19.58 -9.90
CA ALA A 80 -5.18 20.10 -8.96
C ALA A 80 -6.39 19.16 -8.83
N ASN A 81 -6.87 18.59 -9.94
CA ASN A 81 -7.95 17.60 -9.95
C ASN A 81 -7.56 16.32 -9.19
N ILE A 82 -6.35 15.81 -9.40
CA ILE A 82 -5.81 14.66 -8.64
C ILE A 82 -5.80 14.95 -7.14
N LYS A 83 -5.26 16.11 -6.73
CA LYS A 83 -5.20 16.51 -5.31
C LYS A 83 -6.60 16.62 -4.70
N ARG A 84 -7.56 17.21 -5.43
CA ARG A 84 -8.96 17.31 -5.01
C ARG A 84 -9.60 15.94 -4.82
N LEU A 85 -9.52 15.06 -5.83
CA LEU A 85 -10.14 13.72 -5.76
C LEU A 85 -9.51 12.84 -4.67
N ALA A 86 -8.20 12.99 -4.42
CA ALA A 86 -7.53 12.31 -3.33
C ALA A 86 -8.04 12.79 -1.95
N ALA A 87 -8.19 14.11 -1.77
CA ALA A 87 -8.73 14.71 -0.55
C ALA A 87 -10.20 14.34 -0.30
N GLU A 88 -11.00 14.19 -1.36
CA GLU A 88 -12.39 13.72 -1.29
C GLU A 88 -12.50 12.20 -1.01
N GLY A 89 -11.38 11.47 -0.93
CA GLY A 89 -11.36 10.02 -0.76
C GLY A 89 -11.89 9.24 -1.98
N LYS A 90 -12.02 9.92 -3.13
CA LYS A 90 -12.51 9.32 -4.39
C LYS A 90 -11.39 8.71 -5.22
N LEU A 91 -10.16 9.16 -5.04
CA LEU A 91 -8.96 8.63 -5.71
C LEU A 91 -8.04 8.00 -4.66
N ALA A 92 -7.88 6.68 -4.72
CA ALA A 92 -7.02 5.93 -3.81
C ALA A 92 -5.54 6.00 -4.22
N LEU A 93 -5.26 6.06 -5.52
CA LEU A 93 -3.91 6.11 -6.06
C LEU A 93 -3.91 6.78 -7.43
N ALA A 94 -2.88 7.58 -7.70
CA ALA A 94 -2.54 8.06 -9.04
C ALA A 94 -1.03 7.99 -9.26
N GLY A 95 -0.62 7.73 -10.50
CA GLY A 95 0.80 7.70 -10.83
C GLY A 95 1.07 7.55 -12.33
N PRO A 96 2.28 7.92 -12.78
CA PRO A 96 2.69 7.74 -14.17
C PRO A 96 2.93 6.26 -14.49
N LEU A 97 2.75 5.92 -15.77
CA LEU A 97 3.26 4.70 -16.38
C LEU A 97 4.50 5.02 -17.21
N ASP A 98 5.19 3.99 -17.71
CA ASP A 98 6.43 4.09 -18.48
C ASP A 98 6.26 4.63 -19.91
N GLY A 99 5.03 4.88 -20.35
CA GLY A 99 4.74 5.35 -21.72
C GLY A 99 4.55 4.22 -22.72
N ALA A 100 4.70 2.95 -22.34
CA ALA A 100 4.52 1.83 -23.24
C ALA A 100 3.12 1.86 -23.86
N GLU A 101 3.05 1.68 -25.18
CA GLU A 101 1.79 1.75 -25.94
C GLU A 101 1.00 3.06 -25.73
N GLY A 102 1.71 4.16 -25.45
CA GLY A 102 1.12 5.47 -25.21
C GLY A 102 0.38 5.60 -23.88
N ARG A 103 0.52 4.64 -22.95
CA ARG A 103 -0.08 4.68 -21.62
C ARG A 103 0.75 5.59 -20.72
N ARG A 104 0.16 6.69 -20.28
CA ARG A 104 0.84 7.78 -19.56
C ARG A 104 0.73 7.65 -18.04
N GLY A 105 -0.36 7.09 -17.55
CA GLY A 105 -0.61 7.02 -16.12
C GLY A 105 -1.86 6.24 -15.77
N ILE A 106 -2.08 6.06 -14.48
CA ILE A 106 -3.25 5.38 -13.93
C ILE A 106 -3.93 6.20 -12.84
N PHE A 107 -5.23 5.99 -12.70
CA PHE A 107 -6.00 6.31 -11.50
C PHE A 107 -6.62 5.03 -10.95
N VAL A 108 -6.64 4.89 -9.62
CA VAL A 108 -7.45 3.90 -8.92
C VAL A 108 -8.52 4.64 -8.14
N LEU A 109 -9.75 4.67 -8.67
CA LEU A 109 -10.87 5.37 -8.07
C LEU A 109 -11.61 4.47 -7.08
N ALA A 110 -11.89 4.99 -5.89
CA ALA A 110 -12.55 4.32 -4.77
C ALA A 110 -14.08 4.22 -4.93
N VAL A 111 -14.53 3.94 -6.16
CA VAL A 111 -15.94 3.82 -6.57
C VAL A 111 -16.17 2.44 -7.20
N SER A 112 -17.37 1.89 -7.06
CA SER A 112 -17.75 0.60 -7.64
C SER A 112 -18.48 0.70 -8.99
N ASP A 113 -18.90 1.91 -9.36
CA ASP A 113 -19.67 2.20 -10.57
C ASP A 113 -18.79 2.82 -11.66
N LEU A 114 -18.93 2.31 -12.89
CA LEU A 114 -18.18 2.83 -14.03
C LEU A 114 -18.70 4.20 -14.46
N GLU A 115 -19.99 4.48 -14.33
CA GLU A 115 -20.55 5.78 -14.71
C GLU A 115 -20.13 6.88 -13.72
N GLU A 116 -20.05 6.58 -12.41
CA GLU A 116 -19.44 7.48 -11.43
C GLU A 116 -17.96 7.74 -11.76
N ALA A 117 -17.18 6.69 -12.09
CA ALA A 117 -15.80 6.86 -12.49
C ALA A 117 -15.65 7.78 -13.72
N LYS A 118 -16.47 7.58 -14.76
CA LYS A 118 -16.48 8.45 -15.95
C LYS A 118 -16.79 9.90 -15.60
N ARG A 119 -17.76 10.16 -14.73
CA ARG A 119 -18.09 11.53 -14.27
C ARG A 119 -16.93 12.16 -13.51
N LEU A 120 -16.25 11.42 -12.64
CA LEU A 120 -15.09 11.92 -11.90
C LEU A 120 -13.89 12.20 -12.81
N VAL A 121 -13.63 11.33 -13.79
CA VAL A 121 -12.52 11.52 -14.74
C VAL A 121 -12.81 12.64 -15.74
N ALA A 122 -14.06 12.86 -16.11
CA ALA A 122 -14.46 13.97 -17.00
C ALA A 122 -14.21 15.36 -16.40
N THR A 123 -13.98 15.49 -15.09
CA THR A 123 -13.57 16.77 -14.48
C THR A 123 -12.08 17.08 -14.66
N ASP A 124 -11.30 16.13 -15.17
CA ASP A 124 -9.88 16.32 -15.41
C ASP A 124 -9.64 17.07 -16.74
N PRO A 125 -8.96 18.24 -16.74
CA PRO A 125 -8.72 18.99 -17.96
C PRO A 125 -8.02 18.19 -19.08
N VAL A 126 -7.13 17.25 -18.75
CA VAL A 126 -6.45 16.47 -19.80
C VAL A 126 -7.42 15.52 -20.51
N VAL A 127 -8.50 15.11 -19.85
CA VAL A 127 -9.55 14.28 -20.47
C VAL A 127 -10.60 15.16 -21.13
N ALA A 128 -11.08 16.19 -20.43
CA ALA A 128 -12.11 17.10 -20.94
C ALA A 128 -11.70 17.83 -22.22
N GLN A 129 -10.41 18.16 -22.36
CA GLN A 129 -9.86 18.84 -23.54
C GLN A 129 -9.29 17.87 -24.60
N GLY A 130 -9.38 16.55 -24.36
CA GLY A 130 -8.93 15.55 -25.31
C GLY A 130 -7.42 15.41 -25.47
N GLU A 131 -6.61 15.87 -24.51
CA GLU A 131 -5.16 15.60 -24.45
C GLU A 131 -4.89 14.12 -24.15
N MET A 132 -5.73 13.49 -23.33
CA MET A 132 -5.68 12.08 -22.97
C MET A 132 -7.03 11.40 -23.11
N LEU A 133 -6.97 10.11 -23.47
CA LEU A 133 -8.11 9.20 -23.47
C LEU A 133 -8.06 8.33 -22.23
N ALA A 134 -9.24 7.98 -21.69
CA ALA A 134 -9.36 7.16 -20.48
C ALA A 134 -9.99 5.79 -20.81
N GLU A 135 -9.29 4.72 -20.43
CA GLU A 135 -9.80 3.34 -20.47
C GLU A 135 -10.19 2.92 -19.04
N TYR A 136 -11.38 2.34 -18.87
CA TYR A 136 -11.95 2.07 -17.54
C TYR A 136 -12.14 0.57 -17.30
N HIS A 137 -11.69 0.09 -16.15
CA HIS A 137 -11.73 -1.32 -15.78
C HIS A 137 -12.22 -1.47 -14.35
N ARG A 138 -13.16 -2.39 -14.12
CA ARG A 138 -13.51 -2.81 -12.76
C ARG A 138 -12.30 -3.47 -12.14
N PHE A 139 -11.92 -3.01 -10.95
CA PHE A 139 -10.73 -3.50 -10.27
C PHE A 139 -11.10 -3.92 -8.85
N TYR A 140 -10.75 -5.16 -8.48
CA TYR A 140 -10.90 -5.67 -7.12
C TYR A 140 -9.50 -5.82 -6.53
N GLY A 141 -9.24 -5.07 -5.47
CA GLY A 141 -7.90 -4.94 -4.89
C GLY A 141 -7.96 -4.70 -3.40
N SER A 142 -6.79 -4.62 -2.75
CA SER A 142 -6.73 -4.41 -1.30
C SER A 142 -7.42 -3.10 -0.89
N ALA A 143 -8.22 -3.14 0.18
CA ALA A 143 -8.79 -1.94 0.81
C ALA A 143 -7.69 -1.01 1.39
N ALA A 144 -6.49 -1.55 1.64
CA ALA A 144 -5.34 -0.79 2.13
C ALA A 144 -4.90 0.33 1.17
N LEU A 145 -5.30 0.29 -0.11
CA LEU A 145 -5.07 1.42 -1.03
C LEU A 145 -5.70 2.73 -0.52
N MET A 146 -6.77 2.66 0.28
CA MET A 146 -7.37 3.84 0.91
C MET A 146 -6.44 4.53 1.92
N GLN A 147 -5.41 3.84 2.41
CA GLN A 147 -4.42 4.39 3.34
C GLN A 147 -3.30 5.15 2.62
N VAL A 148 -3.17 5.00 1.30
CA VAL A 148 -2.06 5.58 0.53
C VAL A 148 -2.02 7.10 0.67
N ASN A 149 -3.18 7.78 0.62
CA ASN A 149 -3.22 9.24 0.69
C ASN A 149 -2.79 9.79 2.07
N GLU A 150 -3.08 9.06 3.16
CA GLU A 150 -2.63 9.44 4.50
C GLU A 150 -1.14 9.12 4.71
N LEU A 151 -0.70 7.97 4.20
CA LEU A 151 0.67 7.50 4.39
C LEU A 151 1.66 8.26 3.50
N HIS A 152 1.31 8.58 2.26
CA HIS A 152 2.17 9.25 1.30
C HIS A 152 2.92 10.47 1.85
N PRO A 153 2.27 11.48 2.46
CA PRO A 153 2.97 12.65 3.00
C PRO A 153 3.93 12.30 4.15
N ARG A 154 3.71 11.18 4.85
CA ARG A 154 4.61 10.69 5.92
C ARG A 154 5.85 10.00 5.36
N LEU A 155 5.78 9.49 4.13
CA LEU A 155 6.88 8.84 3.42
C LEU A 155 7.74 9.86 2.65
N ALA A 156 7.13 10.96 2.22
CA ALA A 156 7.76 11.94 1.36
C ALA A 156 8.81 12.77 2.13
N ARG A 157 10.08 12.72 1.68
CA ARG A 157 11.12 13.67 2.16
C ARG A 157 10.92 15.09 1.65
N LYS A 158 10.22 15.22 0.51
CA LYS A 158 9.90 16.47 -0.17
C LYS A 158 8.47 16.38 -0.69
N ASN A 159 7.72 17.46 -0.59
CA ASN A 159 6.35 17.53 -1.09
C ASN A 159 6.33 17.99 -2.55
N PHE A 160 5.30 17.56 -3.29
CA PHE A 160 5.05 17.89 -4.69
C PHE A 160 3.73 18.66 -4.87
#